data_AF-A0A7X6A6C3-F1
#
_entry.id   AF-A0A7X6A6C3-F1
#
_cell.length_a   1.000
_cell.length_b   1.000
_cell.length_c   1.000
_cell.angle_alpha   90.00
_cell.angle_beta   90.00
_cell.angle_gamma   90.00
#
_symmetry.space_group_name_H-M   'P 1'
#
loop_
_entity.id
_entity.type
_entity.pdbx_description
1 polymer ?
#
loop_
_entity_poly.entity_id
_entity_poly.type
_entity_poly.pdbx_seq_one_letter_code
_entity_poly.pdbx_strand_id
1 'polypeptide(L)'
;MSQPPYGPPGQNPYPQSPQQGPRQGPPQGPPPGQYGGPPQGPPPGQYGGPPPQAPYGGPPQGPPQGPPYGGPSQHGAPPQGPGFGWGPNFGPGGPGGPGGPGGPGGPGFGWQPQQPRKKSKGPLVAILSIVGVAIVGGALIGLVRMGDDTTTTTPGNPTRYTPEPTTSPTEEEPTESPTEPTEEPTTSEPTTTETSSTPNEPSDVDVVAKNALYKAGQMATVNCREPRVRPTNARNAAAYWAALQPCLDKSWAPLVSKSGYRFKAPQMKYWAGSSVSNPCGAGVVNVPFYCPANHTMYMKVDVFVKAYTQYPGDPIGQAYARMWYSRSIAHEYGHSVQFMTGILKASNNLRYEQTDYDGRKRMTRRIELQANCFAGVFLAANKRSYPINGNLLFVWNKYVVTAGDKPEVSTHGSVASQGRFMGKAFNTANPATCNTFSASPANVS
;
A
#
# COMPACT_ATOMS: atom_id res chain seq x y z
N MET A 1 -3.29 3.53 5.49
CA MET A 1 -2.79 4.08 4.21
C MET A 1 -2.76 5.59 4.32
N SER A 2 -1.56 6.16 4.33
CA SER A 2 -1.37 7.59 4.41
C SER A 2 -1.86 8.24 3.11
N GLN A 3 -2.84 9.14 3.21
CA GLN A 3 -3.27 10.01 2.11
C GLN A 3 -2.04 10.70 1.49
N PRO A 4 -2.07 11.13 0.21
CA PRO A 4 -1.04 12.04 -0.26
C PRO A 4 -0.93 13.19 0.76
N PRO A 5 0.25 13.47 1.35
CA PRO A 5 0.42 14.64 2.19
C PRO A 5 -0.10 15.85 1.41
N TYR A 6 -1.22 16.41 1.87
CA TYR A 6 -1.77 17.62 1.29
C TYR A 6 -0.84 18.77 1.69
N GLY A 7 0.09 19.13 0.82
CA GLY A 7 0.93 20.32 0.96
C GLY A 7 2.24 20.25 0.16
N PRO A 8 2.66 21.33 -0.53
CA PRO A 8 4.03 21.41 -1.03
C PRO A 8 5.04 21.42 0.15
N PRO A 9 6.32 21.06 -0.08
CA PRO A 9 7.31 20.93 1.00
C PRO A 9 7.63 22.30 1.59
N GLY A 10 7.42 22.47 2.90
CA GLY A 10 7.85 23.67 3.64
C GLY A 10 6.83 24.29 4.58
N GLN A 11 5.59 23.80 4.66
CA GLN A 11 4.61 24.30 5.63
C GLN A 11 4.09 23.18 6.52
N ASN A 12 4.23 23.39 7.83
CA ASN A 12 3.75 22.52 8.89
C ASN A 12 2.20 22.50 8.85
N PRO A 13 1.53 21.35 8.68
CA PRO A 13 0.07 21.32 8.54
C PRO A 13 -0.72 21.41 9.85
N TYR A 14 -0.05 21.76 10.96
CA TYR A 14 -0.71 21.99 12.25
C TYR A 14 -0.46 23.43 12.70
N PRO A 15 -1.49 24.30 12.79
CA PRO A 15 -1.37 25.48 13.62
C PRO A 15 -1.14 25.01 15.07
N GLN A 16 -0.12 25.56 15.72
CA GLN A 16 0.05 25.40 17.17
C GLN A 16 -1.22 25.93 17.83
N SER A 17 -2.00 25.04 18.45
CA SER A 17 -3.12 25.48 19.28
C SER A 17 -2.59 26.23 20.50
N PRO A 18 -3.21 27.37 20.88
CA PRO A 18 -2.79 28.11 22.06
C PRO A 18 -3.02 27.27 23.31
N GLN A 19 -2.03 27.26 24.21
CA GLN A 19 -2.11 26.65 25.53
C GLN A 19 -3.39 27.10 26.24
N GLN A 20 -4.25 26.15 26.60
CA GLN A 20 -5.35 26.37 27.54
C GLN A 20 -5.05 25.63 28.83
N GLY A 21 -5.17 26.36 29.94
CA GLY A 21 -4.89 25.93 31.30
C GLY A 21 -5.86 24.86 31.85
N PRO A 22 -5.71 24.49 33.13
CA PRO A 22 -6.19 23.22 33.66
C PRO A 22 -7.70 23.23 33.91
N ARG A 23 -8.42 22.21 33.41
CA ARG A 23 -9.81 21.93 33.79
C ARG A 23 -10.01 20.47 34.20
N GLN A 24 -10.26 20.32 35.50
CA GLN A 24 -11.34 19.59 36.19
C GLN A 24 -11.75 18.19 35.69
N GLY A 25 -11.75 17.25 36.63
CA GLY A 25 -11.93 15.81 36.43
C GLY A 25 -13.32 15.34 36.00
N PRO A 26 -13.49 14.02 35.78
CA PRO A 26 -14.66 13.45 35.13
C PRO A 26 -15.86 13.30 36.08
N PRO A 27 -17.11 13.43 35.59
CA PRO A 27 -18.30 13.15 36.38
C PRO A 27 -18.54 11.64 36.54
N GLN A 28 -19.03 11.28 37.73
CA GLN A 28 -19.34 9.92 38.17
C GLN A 28 -20.57 9.35 37.44
N GLY A 29 -20.50 8.06 37.06
CA GLY A 29 -21.61 7.33 36.46
C GLY A 29 -22.61 6.78 37.49
N PRO A 30 -23.86 6.47 37.08
CA PRO A 30 -24.88 5.88 37.96
C PRO A 30 -24.71 4.35 38.14
N PRO A 31 -25.26 3.76 39.24
CA PRO A 31 -25.04 2.36 39.63
C PRO A 31 -25.93 1.34 38.89
N PRO A 32 -25.62 0.01 38.97
CA PRO A 32 -26.17 -1.01 38.08
C PRO A 32 -27.47 -1.66 38.61
N GLY A 33 -28.39 -1.99 37.70
CA GLY A 33 -29.59 -2.74 38.03
C GLY A 33 -30.30 -3.37 36.83
N GLN A 34 -30.30 -4.71 36.83
CA GLN A 34 -31.26 -5.67 36.25
C GLN A 34 -31.24 -5.97 34.73
N TYR A 35 -30.88 -7.23 34.47
CA TYR A 35 -30.89 -7.94 33.20
C TYR A 35 -32.31 -8.17 32.69
N GLY A 36 -32.57 -7.82 31.43
CA GLY A 36 -33.73 -8.26 30.63
C GLY A 36 -33.23 -8.86 29.32
N GLY A 37 -33.72 -10.06 28.99
CA GLY A 37 -33.27 -10.91 27.87
C GLY A 37 -33.54 -10.35 26.46
N PRO A 38 -33.04 -11.04 25.42
CA PRO A 38 -33.05 -10.53 24.04
C PRO A 38 -34.45 -10.57 23.40
N PRO A 39 -34.82 -9.58 22.54
CA PRO A 39 -36.09 -9.62 21.81
C PRO A 39 -36.11 -10.71 20.74
N GLN A 40 -37.19 -11.49 20.73
CA GLN A 40 -37.51 -12.47 19.70
C GLN A 40 -37.85 -11.77 18.37
N GLY A 41 -37.25 -12.23 17.27
CA GLY A 41 -37.54 -11.75 15.92
C GLY A 41 -38.89 -12.25 15.38
N PRO A 42 -39.49 -11.55 14.39
CA PRO A 42 -40.77 -11.93 13.81
C PRO A 42 -40.65 -13.15 12.86
N PRO A 43 -41.75 -13.92 12.65
CA PRO A 43 -41.75 -15.19 11.91
C PRO A 43 -41.69 -15.02 10.37
N PRO A 44 -41.27 -16.06 9.63
CA PRO A 44 -41.06 -16.00 8.18
C PRO A 44 -42.36 -16.10 7.37
N GLY A 45 -42.62 -15.09 6.55
CA GLY A 45 -43.72 -15.04 5.58
C GLY A 45 -43.26 -15.35 4.15
N GLN A 46 -43.76 -16.47 3.65
CA GLN A 46 -44.12 -16.87 2.27
C GLN A 46 -43.45 -16.19 1.06
N TYR A 47 -42.80 -17.03 0.26
CA TYR A 47 -42.26 -16.79 -1.07
C TYR A 47 -43.36 -16.40 -2.08
N GLY A 48 -43.28 -15.17 -2.62
CA GLY A 48 -43.99 -14.76 -3.84
C GLY A 48 -43.04 -14.82 -5.05
N GLY A 49 -43.44 -15.55 -6.09
CA GLY A 49 -42.67 -15.73 -7.32
C GLY A 49 -42.56 -14.47 -8.20
N PRO A 50 -41.69 -14.50 -9.24
CA PRO A 50 -41.38 -13.33 -10.07
C PRO A 50 -42.49 -13.05 -11.12
N PRO A 51 -42.76 -11.77 -11.45
CA PRO A 51 -43.69 -11.42 -12.52
C PRO A 51 -43.08 -11.61 -13.94
N PRO A 52 -43.90 -11.87 -14.96
CA PRO A 52 -43.45 -12.22 -16.31
C PRO A 52 -42.97 -11.02 -17.14
N GLN A 53 -42.09 -11.36 -18.08
CA GLN A 53 -41.40 -10.49 -19.04
C GLN A 53 -42.36 -9.96 -20.13
N ALA A 54 -42.23 -8.68 -20.48
CA ALA A 54 -42.87 -8.08 -21.67
C ALA A 54 -41.84 -7.90 -22.80
N PRO A 55 -42.21 -8.13 -24.09
CA PRO A 55 -41.26 -8.25 -25.19
C PRO A 55 -40.90 -6.93 -25.89
N TYR A 56 -39.74 -6.98 -26.54
CA TYR A 56 -39.07 -5.99 -27.38
C TYR A 56 -39.93 -5.46 -28.55
N GLY A 57 -39.87 -4.15 -28.81
CA GLY A 57 -40.29 -3.50 -30.05
C GLY A 57 -39.26 -2.47 -30.52
N GLY A 58 -38.68 -2.68 -31.71
CA GLY A 58 -37.75 -1.76 -32.39
C GLY A 58 -38.46 -0.69 -33.25
N PRO A 59 -37.70 0.19 -33.95
CA PRO A 59 -38.12 1.54 -34.33
C PRO A 59 -38.55 1.67 -35.81
N PRO A 60 -39.07 2.85 -36.21
CA PRO A 60 -38.62 3.42 -37.49
C PRO A 60 -38.41 4.97 -37.52
N GLN A 61 -37.23 5.34 -38.04
CA GLN A 61 -36.89 6.33 -39.08
C GLN A 61 -37.77 7.60 -39.36
N GLY A 62 -37.11 8.78 -39.36
CA GLY A 62 -37.06 9.70 -40.53
C GLY A 62 -37.78 11.08 -40.49
N PRO A 63 -37.22 12.18 -41.09
CA PRO A 63 -37.52 13.62 -40.83
C PRO A 63 -38.39 14.28 -41.96
N PRO A 64 -38.54 15.63 -42.18
CA PRO A 64 -37.88 16.88 -41.69
C PRO A 64 -38.88 18.03 -41.30
N GLN A 65 -38.56 19.24 -40.82
CA GLN A 65 -37.95 20.46 -41.42
C GLN A 65 -37.97 21.60 -40.34
N GLY A 66 -37.08 22.60 -40.40
CA GLY A 66 -37.20 23.90 -39.66
C GLY A 66 -37.43 25.07 -40.63
N PRO A 67 -37.13 26.35 -40.31
CA PRO A 67 -37.20 27.15 -39.06
C PRO A 67 -38.21 28.36 -39.23
N PRO A 68 -38.30 29.42 -38.37
CA PRO A 68 -37.30 30.51 -38.30
C PRO A 68 -37.13 31.28 -36.96
N TYR A 69 -35.98 31.97 -36.87
CA TYR A 69 -35.58 33.21 -36.18
C TYR A 69 -36.39 33.85 -35.01
N GLY A 70 -35.66 34.20 -33.95
CA GLY A 70 -35.95 35.30 -33.02
C GLY A 70 -34.96 35.35 -31.84
N GLY A 71 -34.17 36.42 -31.70
CA GLY A 71 -33.41 36.76 -30.46
C GLY A 71 -33.97 38.05 -29.83
N PRO A 72 -33.25 38.74 -28.93
CA PRO A 72 -32.52 38.28 -27.74
C PRO A 72 -33.16 38.84 -26.44
N SER A 73 -32.94 38.20 -25.28
CA SER A 73 -33.23 38.83 -23.99
C SER A 73 -32.19 38.47 -22.93
N GLN A 74 -31.78 39.52 -22.22
CA GLN A 74 -30.83 39.55 -21.12
C GLN A 74 -31.48 39.06 -19.80
N HIS A 75 -30.61 38.91 -18.80
CA HIS A 75 -30.86 38.84 -17.35
C HIS A 75 -30.88 37.44 -16.71
N GLY A 76 -30.02 37.28 -15.68
CA GLY A 76 -30.26 36.38 -14.56
C GLY A 76 -29.10 35.47 -14.18
N ALA A 77 -28.10 36.00 -13.46
CA ALA A 77 -27.21 35.19 -12.62
C ALA A 77 -27.74 35.17 -11.18
N PRO A 78 -27.70 34.03 -10.45
CA PRO A 78 -27.86 33.99 -9.00
C PRO A 78 -26.61 33.35 -8.32
N PRO A 79 -26.51 33.32 -6.97
CA PRO A 79 -25.65 34.23 -6.22
C PRO A 79 -24.37 33.58 -5.67
N GLN A 80 -23.38 34.41 -5.39
CA GLN A 80 -22.13 34.05 -4.72
C GLN A 80 -22.37 33.93 -3.21
N GLY A 81 -22.01 32.77 -2.64
CA GLY A 81 -21.85 32.55 -1.19
C GLY A 81 -20.41 32.86 -0.73
N PRO A 82 -20.19 33.04 0.58
CA PRO A 82 -19.16 33.94 1.11
C PRO A 82 -17.73 33.44 0.91
N GLY A 83 -16.96 34.24 0.17
CA GLY A 83 -15.51 34.10 0.07
C GLY A 83 -14.82 34.61 1.33
N PHE A 84 -14.07 33.74 1.99
CA PHE A 84 -13.08 34.13 2.98
C PHE A 84 -11.77 34.39 2.26
N GLY A 85 -11.43 35.67 2.12
CA GLY A 85 -10.18 36.13 1.53
C GLY A 85 -9.03 36.10 2.52
N TRP A 86 -7.87 35.64 2.05
CA TRP A 86 -6.56 36.15 2.44
C TRP A 86 -5.60 35.91 1.26
N GLY A 87 -5.30 36.98 0.53
CA GLY A 87 -4.29 36.98 -0.53
C GLY A 87 -3.64 38.37 -0.61
N PRO A 88 -2.30 38.47 -0.62
CA PRO A 88 -1.65 39.75 -0.80
C PRO A 88 -1.78 40.26 -2.24
N ASN A 89 -1.99 41.56 -2.31
CA ASN A 89 -2.31 42.38 -3.46
C ASN A 89 -1.08 42.57 -4.38
N PHE A 90 -1.23 42.33 -5.69
CA PHE A 90 -0.36 42.92 -6.71
C PHE A 90 -1.23 43.32 -7.91
N GLY A 91 -1.36 44.64 -8.12
CA GLY A 91 -2.12 45.23 -9.21
C GLY A 91 -1.42 45.15 -10.57
N PRO A 92 -2.16 45.39 -11.68
CA PRO A 92 -1.65 45.27 -13.04
C PRO A 92 -1.12 46.59 -13.60
N GLY A 93 0.00 46.53 -14.33
CA GLY A 93 0.43 47.58 -15.26
C GLY A 93 0.25 47.11 -16.71
N GLY A 94 -0.63 47.75 -17.47
CA GLY A 94 -0.62 47.71 -18.94
C GLY A 94 0.00 48.99 -19.52
N PRO A 95 -0.25 49.36 -20.79
CA PRO A 95 -0.17 48.57 -22.01
C PRO A 95 0.73 49.26 -23.07
N GLY A 96 1.11 48.53 -24.13
CA GLY A 96 1.70 49.13 -25.34
C GLY A 96 1.78 48.15 -26.51
N GLY A 97 0.98 48.39 -27.56
CA GLY A 97 1.25 47.92 -28.93
C GLY A 97 1.54 49.12 -29.83
N PRO A 98 1.45 49.05 -31.18
CA PRO A 98 1.43 47.89 -32.09
C PRO A 98 2.46 47.99 -33.23
N GLY A 99 2.64 46.94 -34.06
CA GLY A 99 3.39 47.03 -35.32
C GLY A 99 3.42 45.73 -36.11
N GLY A 100 2.75 45.71 -37.27
CA GLY A 100 2.60 44.58 -38.19
C GLY A 100 3.71 44.45 -39.26
N PRO A 101 3.45 43.81 -40.43
CA PRO A 101 4.24 42.66 -40.91
C PRO A 101 5.01 42.89 -42.23
N GLY A 102 5.99 42.03 -42.55
CA GLY A 102 6.64 42.02 -43.86
C GLY A 102 7.53 40.80 -44.16
N GLY A 103 7.05 39.91 -45.05
CA GLY A 103 7.73 39.45 -46.27
C GLY A 103 8.97 38.52 -46.21
N PRO A 104 9.03 37.43 -47.03
CA PRO A 104 10.13 36.46 -47.03
C PRO A 104 11.18 36.74 -48.13
N GLY A 105 12.45 36.41 -47.88
CA GLY A 105 13.52 36.50 -48.89
C GLY A 105 14.66 35.51 -48.68
N GLY A 106 14.77 34.55 -49.63
CA GLY A 106 16.01 34.11 -50.29
C GLY A 106 17.08 33.29 -49.53
N PRO A 107 17.63 32.21 -50.13
CA PRO A 107 18.56 31.30 -49.47
C PRO A 107 20.03 31.73 -49.61
N GLY A 108 20.72 31.90 -48.49
CA GLY A 108 22.16 32.14 -48.42
C GLY A 108 22.94 30.86 -48.13
N PHE A 109 23.77 30.44 -49.08
CA PHE A 109 24.80 29.41 -48.91
C PHE A 109 25.85 29.86 -47.88
N GLY A 110 26.08 29.04 -46.85
CA GLY A 110 27.10 29.27 -45.84
C GLY A 110 27.82 27.97 -45.48
N TRP A 111 29.10 27.91 -45.88
CA TRP A 111 30.06 26.85 -45.55
C TRP A 111 30.27 26.69 -44.04
N GLN A 112 30.24 25.45 -43.53
CA GLN A 112 30.71 25.11 -42.17
C GLN A 112 32.15 24.58 -42.21
N PRO A 113 33.07 25.06 -41.36
CA PRO A 113 34.36 24.40 -41.16
C PRO A 113 34.21 23.19 -40.22
N GLN A 114 34.74 22.04 -40.62
CA GLN A 114 34.79 20.84 -39.77
C GLN A 114 35.78 21.02 -38.61
N GLN A 115 35.31 20.80 -37.38
CA GLN A 115 36.19 20.76 -36.20
C GLN A 115 36.89 19.39 -36.06
N PRO A 116 38.16 19.36 -35.57
CA PRO A 116 38.91 18.12 -35.43
C PRO A 116 38.44 17.27 -34.24
N ARG A 117 38.34 15.95 -34.45
CA ARG A 117 37.91 14.98 -33.44
C ARG A 117 38.92 14.89 -32.27
N LYS A 118 38.44 15.15 -31.04
CA LYS A 118 39.18 14.89 -29.78
C LYS A 118 39.34 13.38 -29.56
N LYS A 119 40.58 12.91 -29.38
CA LYS A 119 40.90 11.53 -28.94
C LYS A 119 40.45 11.33 -27.49
N SER A 120 39.73 10.24 -27.21
CA SER A 120 39.17 9.94 -25.89
C SER A 120 40.21 9.30 -24.96
N LYS A 121 40.30 9.79 -23.71
CA LYS A 121 41.15 9.23 -22.64
C LYS A 121 40.51 8.02 -21.93
N GLY A 122 39.49 7.41 -22.53
CA GLY A 122 38.69 6.33 -21.95
C GLY A 122 39.47 5.11 -21.43
N PRO A 123 40.52 4.62 -22.13
CA PRO A 123 41.27 3.45 -21.68
C PRO A 123 42.02 3.66 -20.36
N LEU A 124 42.53 4.88 -20.12
CA LEU A 124 43.34 5.19 -18.94
C LEU A 124 42.51 5.24 -17.65
N VAL A 125 41.27 5.73 -17.74
CA VAL A 125 40.33 5.81 -16.60
C VAL A 125 39.83 4.43 -16.21
N ALA A 126 39.62 3.53 -17.18
CA ALA A 126 39.20 2.16 -16.92
C ALA A 126 40.28 1.36 -16.16
N ILE A 127 41.56 1.52 -16.54
CA ILE A 127 42.68 0.82 -15.88
C ILE A 127 42.85 1.29 -14.43
N LEU A 128 42.81 2.61 -14.18
CA LEU A 128 42.92 3.15 -12.82
C LEU A 128 41.75 2.73 -11.91
N SER A 129 40.56 2.56 -12.47
CA SER A 129 39.39 2.10 -11.71
C SER A 129 39.51 0.63 -11.28
N ILE A 130 40.07 -0.23 -12.12
CA ILE A 130 40.26 -1.66 -11.80
C ILE A 130 41.31 -1.83 -10.70
N VAL A 131 42.41 -1.07 -10.75
CA VAL A 131 43.46 -1.12 -9.72
C VAL A 131 42.93 -0.61 -8.37
N GLY A 132 42.11 0.46 -8.37
CA GLY A 132 41.50 0.97 -7.14
C GLY A 132 40.55 -0.04 -6.47
N VAL A 133 39.74 -0.77 -7.25
CA VAL A 133 38.83 -1.80 -6.72
C VAL A 133 39.59 -2.99 -6.15
N ALA A 134 40.71 -3.40 -6.76
CA ALA A 134 41.54 -4.50 -6.26
C ALA A 134 42.19 -4.18 -4.91
N ILE A 135 42.69 -2.94 -4.72
CA ILE A 135 43.31 -2.51 -3.47
C ILE A 135 42.29 -2.43 -2.33
N VAL A 136 41.10 -1.86 -2.59
CA VAL A 136 40.03 -1.77 -1.59
C VAL A 136 39.45 -3.16 -1.26
N GLY A 137 39.30 -4.03 -2.26
CA GLY A 137 38.86 -5.41 -2.06
C GLY A 137 39.83 -6.24 -1.23
N GLY A 138 41.15 -6.07 -1.45
CA GLY A 138 42.19 -6.75 -0.67
C GLY A 138 42.23 -6.30 0.79
N ALA A 139 42.04 -5.00 1.07
CA ALA A 139 42.02 -4.46 2.43
C ALA A 139 40.80 -4.94 3.24
N LEU A 140 39.64 -5.12 2.60
CA LEU A 140 38.43 -5.61 3.28
C LEU A 140 38.47 -7.10 3.60
N ILE A 141 39.16 -7.91 2.80
CA ILE A 141 39.33 -9.35 3.08
C ILE A 141 40.35 -9.58 4.22
N GLY A 142 41.33 -8.69 4.39
CA GLY A 142 42.28 -8.73 5.51
C GLY A 142 41.63 -8.47 6.88
N LEU A 143 40.62 -7.60 6.94
CA LEU A 143 39.95 -7.22 8.19
C LEU A 143 38.94 -8.26 8.73
N VAL A 144 38.53 -9.24 7.90
CA VAL A 144 37.57 -10.31 8.31
C VAL A 144 38.29 -11.53 8.90
N ARG A 145 39.62 -11.56 8.91
CA ARG A 145 40.44 -12.70 9.41
C ARG A 145 41.03 -12.47 10.81
N MET A 146 40.70 -11.37 11.49
CA MET A 146 41.16 -11.07 12.85
C MET A 146 40.00 -10.52 13.68
N GLY A 147 39.37 -11.39 14.48
CA GLY A 147 38.29 -10.97 15.38
C GLY A 147 37.52 -12.14 15.98
N ASP A 148 38.23 -13.14 16.51
CA ASP A 148 37.69 -14.06 17.51
C ASP A 148 38.45 -13.87 18.83
N ASP A 149 37.72 -14.10 19.92
CA ASP A 149 38.11 -14.05 21.35
C ASP A 149 38.21 -12.69 22.03
N THR A 150 37.12 -12.25 22.69
CA THR A 150 37.20 -11.78 24.09
C THR A 150 35.82 -11.89 24.77
N THR A 151 35.67 -12.85 25.68
CA THR A 151 34.58 -12.90 26.67
C THR A 151 35.02 -12.08 27.88
N THR A 152 34.28 -11.01 28.21
CA THR A 152 34.51 -10.23 29.45
C THR A 152 33.25 -10.29 30.31
N THR A 153 33.36 -11.04 31.39
CA THR A 153 32.40 -11.14 32.50
C THR A 153 32.59 -9.95 33.45
N THR A 154 31.51 -9.26 33.81
CA THR A 154 31.49 -8.27 34.92
C THR A 154 30.77 -8.87 36.13
N PRO A 155 31.28 -8.75 37.36
CA PRO A 155 30.67 -9.32 38.56
C PRO A 155 29.61 -8.39 39.17
N GLY A 156 28.40 -8.93 39.39
CA GLY A 156 27.34 -8.31 40.19
C GLY A 156 27.38 -8.77 41.65
N ASN A 157 27.44 -7.82 42.58
CA ASN A 157 27.43 -8.03 44.02
C ASN A 157 26.00 -8.37 44.51
N PRO A 158 25.80 -9.28 45.49
CA PRO A 158 24.47 -9.77 45.84
C PRO A 158 23.82 -8.97 46.98
N THR A 159 22.57 -8.53 46.78
CA THR A 159 21.70 -8.08 47.87
C THR A 159 20.84 -9.24 48.37
N ARG A 160 21.12 -9.57 49.63
CA ARG A 160 20.48 -10.49 50.55
C ARG A 160 18.99 -10.16 50.74
N TYR A 161 18.10 -11.12 50.52
CA TYR A 161 16.79 -11.18 51.16
C TYR A 161 16.52 -12.61 51.62
N THR A 162 16.38 -12.76 52.93
CA THR A 162 16.06 -13.98 53.67
C THR A 162 14.55 -13.98 53.93
N PRO A 163 13.87 -15.13 53.80
CA PRO A 163 12.77 -15.45 54.69
C PRO A 163 13.10 -16.67 55.55
N GLU A 164 12.91 -16.52 56.86
CA GLU A 164 13.04 -17.54 57.90
C GLU A 164 11.94 -18.63 57.78
N PRO A 165 12.21 -19.85 58.28
CA PRO A 165 11.21 -20.91 58.41
C PRO A 165 10.50 -20.84 59.76
N THR A 166 9.18 -21.04 59.77
CA THR A 166 8.44 -21.36 61.00
C THR A 166 7.84 -22.74 60.85
N THR A 167 8.41 -23.69 61.60
CA THR A 167 7.84 -25.00 61.92
C THR A 167 7.14 -24.95 63.27
N SER A 168 5.96 -25.57 63.39
CA SER A 168 5.50 -26.25 64.61
C SER A 168 4.28 -27.14 64.30
N PRO A 169 4.01 -28.17 65.14
CA PRO A 169 3.57 -29.48 64.68
C PRO A 169 2.12 -29.84 65.07
N THR A 170 1.54 -30.86 64.44
CA THR A 170 0.43 -31.61 65.03
C THR A 170 0.47 -33.09 64.62
N GLU A 171 0.27 -33.91 65.65
CA GLU A 171 0.26 -35.37 65.78
C GLU A 171 -0.71 -36.15 64.87
N GLU A 172 -0.34 -37.41 64.64
CA GLU A 172 -1.17 -38.55 64.19
C GLU A 172 -2.25 -38.88 65.25
N GLU A 173 -3.38 -39.55 64.98
CA GLU A 173 -3.54 -40.97 64.61
C GLU A 173 -5.06 -41.29 64.40
N PRO A 174 -5.55 -42.55 64.21
CA PRO A 174 -6.42 -42.93 63.10
C PRO A 174 -7.85 -43.39 63.50
N THR A 175 -8.72 -43.67 62.53
CA THR A 175 -9.87 -44.57 62.71
C THR A 175 -10.22 -45.25 61.39
N GLU A 176 -10.05 -46.57 61.35
CA GLU A 176 -10.60 -47.48 60.34
C GLU A 176 -12.11 -47.66 60.49
N SER A 177 -12.84 -47.77 59.37
CA SER A 177 -13.70 -48.94 59.12
C SER A 177 -14.30 -48.94 57.70
N PRO A 178 -14.68 -50.12 57.17
CA PRO A 178 -14.65 -50.42 55.74
C PRO A 178 -16.04 -50.40 55.09
N THR A 179 -16.07 -50.16 53.78
CA THR A 179 -17.20 -50.58 52.93
C THR A 179 -16.65 -51.22 51.65
N GLU A 180 -17.16 -52.42 51.39
CA GLU A 180 -16.85 -53.34 50.29
C GLU A 180 -16.94 -52.76 48.87
N PRO A 181 -16.29 -53.42 47.88
CA PRO A 181 -16.29 -53.01 46.48
C PRO A 181 -17.48 -53.61 45.73
N THR A 182 -18.17 -52.79 44.95
CA THR A 182 -19.00 -53.27 43.83
C THR A 182 -18.18 -53.17 42.57
N GLU A 183 -17.71 -54.31 42.08
CA GLU A 183 -17.16 -54.47 40.74
C GLU A 183 -18.28 -54.31 39.71
N GLU A 184 -18.12 -53.37 38.78
CA GLU A 184 -18.85 -53.35 37.51
C GLU A 184 -17.82 -53.19 36.39
N PRO A 185 -17.70 -54.15 35.44
CA PRO A 185 -16.74 -54.04 34.36
C PRO A 185 -17.41 -53.34 33.18
N THR A 186 -16.95 -52.16 32.78
CA THR A 186 -17.27 -51.65 31.44
C THR A 186 -16.11 -50.85 30.86
N THR A 187 -15.33 -51.57 30.05
CA THR A 187 -14.70 -51.14 28.80
C THR A 187 -14.20 -49.69 28.72
N SER A 188 -12.91 -49.52 29.00
CA SER A 188 -12.15 -48.35 28.58
C SER A 188 -11.99 -48.39 27.06
N GLU A 189 -12.89 -47.70 26.34
CA GLU A 189 -12.71 -47.43 24.92
C GLU A 189 -11.49 -46.50 24.78
N PRO A 190 -10.46 -46.86 24.00
CA PRO A 190 -9.33 -45.96 23.79
C PRO A 190 -9.86 -44.76 23.01
N THR A 191 -9.86 -43.59 23.66
CA THR A 191 -10.01 -42.30 22.98
C THR A 191 -8.84 -42.18 22.02
N THR A 192 -9.07 -42.66 20.80
CA THR A 192 -8.18 -42.45 19.67
C THR A 192 -8.30 -40.97 19.37
N THR A 193 -7.35 -40.19 19.89
CA THR A 193 -7.15 -38.81 19.43
C THR A 193 -6.77 -38.95 17.96
N GLU A 194 -7.75 -38.83 17.08
CA GLU A 194 -7.52 -38.70 15.64
C GLU A 194 -6.72 -37.41 15.44
N THR A 195 -5.40 -37.54 15.51
CA THR A 195 -4.50 -36.60 14.86
C THR A 195 -4.71 -36.84 13.37
N SER A 196 -5.70 -36.15 12.80
CA SER A 196 -5.85 -36.00 11.37
C SER A 196 -4.63 -35.25 10.86
N SER A 197 -3.56 -36.00 10.62
CA SER A 197 -2.37 -35.53 9.93
C SER A 197 -2.68 -35.54 8.45
N THR A 198 -3.37 -34.50 8.00
CA THR A 198 -3.49 -34.19 6.58
C THR A 198 -2.08 -34.13 5.99
N PRO A 199 -1.83 -34.73 4.82
CA PRO A 199 -0.50 -34.72 4.21
C PRO A 199 0.06 -33.29 4.06
N ASN A 200 1.19 -33.02 4.72
CA ASN A 200 2.19 -31.98 4.44
C ASN A 200 1.69 -30.64 3.82
N GLU A 201 0.60 -30.05 4.30
CA GLU A 201 0.29 -28.65 3.95
C GLU A 201 1.31 -27.75 4.65
N PRO A 202 2.02 -26.86 3.93
CA PRO A 202 3.00 -25.98 4.56
C PRO A 202 2.32 -25.09 5.61
N SER A 203 2.99 -24.92 6.77
CA SER A 203 2.52 -24.01 7.81
C SER A 203 2.35 -22.58 7.27
N ASP A 204 1.50 -21.77 7.90
CA ASP A 204 1.34 -20.36 7.48
C ASP A 204 2.67 -19.59 7.54
N VAL A 205 3.54 -19.92 8.49
CA VAL A 205 4.91 -19.39 8.58
C VAL A 205 5.73 -19.77 7.34
N ASP A 206 5.67 -21.03 6.90
CA ASP A 206 6.36 -21.47 5.69
C ASP A 206 5.78 -20.81 4.43
N VAL A 207 4.46 -20.66 4.34
CA VAL A 207 3.79 -20.01 3.21
C VAL A 207 4.30 -18.57 3.04
N VAL A 208 4.38 -17.80 4.13
CA VAL A 208 4.80 -16.38 4.03
C VAL A 208 6.32 -16.23 3.88
N ALA A 209 7.12 -17.06 4.56
CA ALA A 209 8.57 -16.92 4.62
C ALA A 209 9.30 -17.63 3.46
N LYS A 210 8.75 -18.71 2.91
CA LYS A 210 9.38 -19.54 1.88
C LYS A 210 8.59 -19.60 0.56
N ASN A 211 7.62 -18.69 0.37
CA ASN A 211 6.76 -18.66 -0.82
C ASN A 211 7.54 -18.82 -2.13
N ALA A 212 7.03 -19.67 -3.03
CA ALA A 212 7.66 -19.95 -4.31
C ALA A 212 7.82 -18.69 -5.19
N LEU A 213 6.97 -17.66 -4.99
CA LEU A 213 7.06 -16.37 -5.68
C LEU A 213 8.44 -15.71 -5.56
N TYR A 214 9.12 -15.87 -4.44
CA TYR A 214 10.45 -15.30 -4.23
C TYR A 214 11.54 -15.95 -5.11
N LYS A 215 11.24 -17.11 -5.73
CA LYS A 215 12.13 -17.83 -6.65
C LYS A 215 11.71 -17.68 -8.12
N ALA A 216 10.66 -16.91 -8.41
CA ALA A 216 10.13 -16.72 -9.77
C ALA A 216 11.14 -16.03 -10.71
N GLY A 217 12.04 -15.21 -10.15
CA GLY A 217 13.04 -14.44 -10.89
C GLY A 217 12.58 -13.02 -11.20
N GLN A 218 13.38 -12.29 -11.99
CA GLN A 218 13.08 -10.90 -12.35
C GLN A 218 11.82 -10.80 -13.23
N MET A 219 11.00 -9.78 -12.96
CA MET A 219 9.85 -9.45 -13.78
C MET A 219 10.32 -8.89 -15.13
N ALA A 220 9.85 -9.51 -16.20
CA ALA A 220 10.07 -9.01 -17.56
C ALA A 220 9.29 -7.71 -17.80
N THR A 221 9.85 -6.83 -18.62
CA THR A 221 9.10 -5.66 -19.09
C THR A 221 7.96 -6.11 -20.01
N VAL A 222 6.80 -5.46 -19.90
CA VAL A 222 5.67 -5.66 -20.83
C VAL A 222 5.48 -4.46 -21.75
N ASN A 223 6.50 -3.59 -21.83
CA ASN A 223 6.46 -2.31 -22.53
C ASN A 223 5.25 -1.45 -22.12
N CYS A 224 4.88 -1.49 -20.82
CA CYS A 224 3.75 -0.69 -20.33
C CYS A 224 4.05 0.79 -20.50
N ARG A 225 3.16 1.54 -21.16
CA ARG A 225 3.29 2.99 -21.33
C ARG A 225 2.45 3.71 -20.30
N GLU A 226 2.92 4.88 -19.88
CA GLU A 226 2.08 5.75 -19.06
C GLU A 226 0.80 6.14 -19.83
N PRO A 227 -0.39 6.05 -19.21
CA PRO A 227 -1.62 6.54 -19.81
C PRO A 227 -1.54 8.04 -20.14
N ARG A 228 -1.98 8.41 -21.35
CA ARG A 228 -2.04 9.82 -21.78
C ARG A 228 -3.17 10.61 -21.11
N VAL A 229 -4.23 9.91 -20.69
CA VAL A 229 -5.34 10.52 -19.94
C VAL A 229 -4.80 11.12 -18.65
N ARG A 230 -5.26 12.31 -18.29
CA ARG A 230 -4.88 12.98 -17.05
C ARG A 230 -6.06 13.02 -16.11
N PRO A 231 -5.87 12.70 -14.82
CA PRO A 231 -6.97 12.45 -13.91
C PRO A 231 -7.57 13.75 -13.36
N THR A 232 -8.08 14.57 -14.27
CA THR A 232 -8.69 15.88 -14.00
C THR A 232 -10.13 15.77 -13.48
N ASN A 233 -10.74 14.60 -13.60
CA ASN A 233 -12.06 14.27 -13.08
C ASN A 233 -12.18 12.75 -12.83
N ALA A 234 -13.26 12.32 -12.17
CA ALA A 234 -13.47 10.93 -11.76
C ALA A 234 -13.40 9.92 -12.93
N ARG A 235 -13.99 10.27 -14.09
CA ARG A 235 -13.97 9.44 -15.30
C ARG A 235 -12.53 9.26 -15.81
N ASN A 236 -11.76 10.33 -15.85
CA ASN A 236 -10.37 10.29 -16.33
C ASN A 236 -9.46 9.55 -15.35
N ALA A 237 -9.69 9.67 -14.05
CA ALA A 237 -8.97 8.90 -13.02
C ALA A 237 -9.27 7.39 -13.17
N ALA A 238 -10.53 7.00 -13.38
CA ALA A 238 -10.88 5.62 -13.67
C ALA A 238 -10.22 5.11 -14.97
N ALA A 239 -10.26 5.92 -16.05
CA ALA A 239 -9.62 5.57 -17.32
C ALA A 239 -8.09 5.41 -17.20
N TYR A 240 -7.45 6.20 -16.34
CA TYR A 240 -6.01 6.09 -16.07
C TYR A 240 -5.65 4.71 -15.50
N TRP A 241 -6.38 4.27 -14.47
CA TRP A 241 -6.16 2.97 -13.86
C TRP A 241 -6.58 1.80 -14.74
N ALA A 242 -7.71 1.93 -15.45
CA ALA A 242 -8.15 0.93 -16.42
C ALA A 242 -7.07 0.67 -17.48
N ALA A 243 -6.34 1.71 -17.91
CA ALA A 243 -5.26 1.58 -18.88
C ALA A 243 -3.99 0.89 -18.31
N LEU A 244 -3.79 0.92 -16.98
CA LEU A 244 -2.64 0.28 -16.32
C LEU A 244 -2.89 -1.19 -15.96
N GLN A 245 -4.13 -1.57 -15.67
CA GLN A 245 -4.45 -2.95 -15.25
C GLN A 245 -3.93 -4.02 -16.22
N PRO A 246 -4.12 -3.91 -17.56
CA PRO A 246 -3.62 -4.93 -18.49
C PRO A 246 -2.10 -5.11 -18.44
N CYS A 247 -1.35 -4.05 -18.09
CA CYS A 247 0.09 -4.16 -17.90
C CYS A 247 0.43 -4.96 -16.64
N LEU A 248 -0.29 -4.71 -15.54
CA LEU A 248 -0.11 -5.45 -14.28
C LEU A 248 -0.45 -6.93 -14.48
N ASP A 249 -1.56 -7.22 -15.17
CA ASP A 249 -1.97 -8.58 -15.51
C ASP A 249 -0.86 -9.32 -16.28
N LYS A 250 -0.37 -8.72 -17.37
CA LYS A 250 0.70 -9.31 -18.19
C LYS A 250 2.02 -9.45 -17.45
N SER A 251 2.32 -8.55 -16.51
CA SER A 251 3.57 -8.56 -15.76
C SER A 251 3.59 -9.64 -14.68
N TRP A 252 2.47 -9.82 -13.98
CA TRP A 252 2.37 -10.76 -12.86
C TRP A 252 1.98 -12.18 -13.26
N ALA A 253 1.21 -12.37 -14.33
CA ALA A 253 0.75 -13.69 -14.75
C ALA A 253 1.90 -14.72 -14.89
N PRO A 254 3.03 -14.42 -15.57
CA PRO A 254 4.12 -15.39 -15.70
C PRO A 254 4.77 -15.74 -14.37
N LEU A 255 4.93 -14.77 -13.47
CA LEU A 255 5.60 -14.97 -12.17
C LEU A 255 4.72 -15.80 -11.23
N VAL A 256 3.41 -15.51 -11.18
CA VAL A 256 2.44 -16.28 -10.38
C VAL A 256 2.36 -17.72 -10.88
N SER A 257 2.21 -17.92 -12.20
CA SER A 257 2.13 -19.26 -12.80
C SER A 257 3.43 -20.06 -12.65
N LYS A 258 4.59 -19.44 -12.87
CA LYS A 258 5.90 -20.09 -12.67
C LYS A 258 6.12 -20.54 -11.21
N SER A 259 5.44 -19.89 -10.28
CA SER A 259 5.50 -20.20 -8.84
C SER A 259 4.52 -21.31 -8.43
N GLY A 260 3.83 -21.93 -9.38
CA GLY A 260 2.86 -23.01 -9.12
C GLY A 260 1.46 -22.54 -8.74
N TYR A 261 1.17 -21.24 -8.80
CA TYR A 261 -0.14 -20.69 -8.44
C TYR A 261 -0.98 -20.37 -9.67
N ARG A 262 -2.31 -20.41 -9.54
CA ARG A 262 -3.23 -20.00 -10.59
C ARG A 262 -3.32 -18.48 -10.65
N PHE A 263 -2.97 -17.92 -11.80
CA PHE A 263 -3.21 -16.50 -12.06
C PHE A 263 -4.70 -16.25 -12.36
N LYS A 264 -5.24 -15.19 -11.76
CA LYS A 264 -6.55 -14.62 -12.06
C LYS A 264 -6.45 -13.11 -11.87
N ALA A 265 -6.74 -12.34 -12.93
CA ALA A 265 -6.75 -10.89 -12.85
C ALA A 265 -7.84 -10.43 -11.85
N PRO A 266 -7.53 -9.47 -10.94
CA PRO A 266 -8.53 -8.91 -10.05
C PRO A 266 -9.53 -8.07 -10.84
N GLN A 267 -10.78 -8.00 -10.38
CA GLN A 267 -11.72 -7.01 -10.88
C GLN A 267 -11.33 -5.62 -10.36
N MET A 268 -11.85 -4.56 -11.00
CA MET A 268 -11.62 -3.19 -10.53
C MET A 268 -12.94 -2.43 -10.47
N LYS A 269 -13.22 -1.80 -9.32
CA LYS A 269 -14.41 -0.97 -9.09
C LYS A 269 -13.98 0.43 -8.66
N TYR A 270 -14.48 1.45 -9.34
CA TYR A 270 -14.18 2.84 -9.04
C TYR A 270 -15.27 3.46 -8.16
N TRP A 271 -14.90 4.34 -7.24
CA TRP A 271 -15.89 5.11 -6.49
C TRP A 271 -15.39 6.51 -6.10
N ALA A 272 -16.34 7.42 -5.89
CA ALA A 272 -16.13 8.74 -5.29
C ALA A 272 -17.08 8.88 -4.09
N GLY A 273 -16.78 9.77 -3.14
CA GLY A 273 -17.58 9.95 -1.93
C GLY A 273 -17.10 9.11 -0.74
N SER A 274 -17.88 9.11 0.35
CA SER A 274 -17.44 8.60 1.66
C SER A 274 -17.48 7.07 1.80
N SER A 275 -18.32 6.37 1.03
CA SER A 275 -18.51 4.92 1.17
C SER A 275 -18.63 4.20 -0.17
N VAL A 276 -18.39 2.89 -0.16
CA VAL A 276 -18.60 2.00 -1.30
C VAL A 276 -19.06 0.62 -0.80
N SER A 277 -20.15 0.11 -1.39
CA SER A 277 -20.64 -1.24 -1.07
C SER A 277 -19.65 -2.30 -1.55
N ASN A 278 -19.24 -3.18 -0.63
CA ASN A 278 -18.25 -4.23 -0.81
C ASN A 278 -18.43 -5.35 0.25
N PRO A 279 -17.95 -6.58 0.00
CA PRO A 279 -18.11 -7.71 0.93
C PRO A 279 -17.02 -7.81 2.02
N CYS A 280 -16.04 -6.90 2.06
CA CYS A 280 -14.95 -6.91 3.03
C CYS A 280 -15.18 -6.00 4.25
N GLY A 281 -16.29 -5.27 4.29
CA GLY A 281 -16.68 -4.45 5.42
C GLY A 281 -17.52 -3.24 5.02
N ALA A 282 -18.28 -2.71 5.97
CA ALA A 282 -19.04 -1.48 5.81
C ALA A 282 -18.29 -0.29 6.44
N GLY A 283 -18.62 0.93 6.01
CA GLY A 283 -18.13 2.17 6.62
C GLY A 283 -17.43 3.12 5.66
N VAL A 284 -16.83 4.16 6.25
CA VAL A 284 -16.09 5.18 5.50
C VAL A 284 -14.75 4.63 5.07
N VAL A 285 -14.49 4.61 3.76
CA VAL A 285 -13.22 4.17 3.19
C VAL A 285 -12.58 5.31 2.44
N ASN A 286 -11.41 5.75 2.93
CA ASN A 286 -10.79 6.99 2.51
C ASN A 286 -9.68 6.81 1.46
N VAL A 287 -9.41 5.57 1.04
CA VAL A 287 -8.26 5.17 0.24
C VAL A 287 -8.62 3.94 -0.60
N PRO A 288 -7.95 3.66 -1.74
CA PRO A 288 -8.07 2.38 -2.43
C PRO A 288 -7.85 1.19 -1.51
N PHE A 289 -8.40 0.03 -1.86
CA PHE A 289 -8.16 -1.20 -1.12
C PHE A 289 -8.45 -2.42 -2.00
N TYR A 290 -7.78 -3.52 -1.69
CA TYR A 290 -8.09 -4.83 -2.22
C TYR A 290 -9.04 -5.61 -1.31
N CYS A 291 -10.10 -6.17 -1.88
CA CYS A 291 -11.03 -7.04 -1.17
C CYS A 291 -10.84 -8.51 -1.59
N PRO A 292 -10.31 -9.38 -0.72
CA PRO A 292 -10.10 -10.80 -1.05
C PRO A 292 -11.41 -11.58 -1.24
N ALA A 293 -12.51 -11.19 -0.58
CA ALA A 293 -13.77 -11.92 -0.62
C ALA A 293 -14.41 -11.99 -2.03
N ASN A 294 -14.14 -11.01 -2.89
CA ASN A 294 -14.61 -10.99 -4.28
C ASN A 294 -13.49 -10.71 -5.30
N HIS A 295 -12.22 -10.84 -4.89
CA HIS A 295 -11.05 -10.63 -5.75
C HIS A 295 -11.12 -9.28 -6.51
N THR A 296 -11.46 -8.20 -5.82
CA THR A 296 -11.68 -6.88 -6.43
C THR A 296 -10.80 -5.80 -5.81
N MET A 297 -10.13 -5.02 -6.66
CA MET A 297 -9.52 -3.74 -6.28
C MET A 297 -10.60 -2.65 -6.32
N TYR A 298 -10.89 -2.07 -5.17
CA TYR A 298 -11.70 -0.88 -5.08
C TYR A 298 -10.76 0.30 -5.22
N MET A 299 -11.07 1.24 -6.12
CA MET A 299 -10.24 2.39 -6.45
C MET A 299 -10.96 3.75 -6.27
N LYS A 300 -10.54 4.53 -5.27
CA LYS A 300 -11.19 5.80 -4.85
C LYS A 300 -10.81 7.00 -5.71
N VAL A 301 -11.53 7.31 -6.77
CA VAL A 301 -11.10 8.27 -7.82
C VAL A 301 -11.04 9.74 -7.40
N ASP A 302 -11.76 10.18 -6.37
CA ASP A 302 -11.88 11.59 -5.98
C ASP A 302 -10.67 12.15 -5.21
N VAL A 303 -10.05 11.36 -4.30
CA VAL A 303 -8.78 11.72 -3.61
C VAL A 303 -7.70 12.06 -4.62
N PHE A 304 -7.72 11.29 -5.69
CA PHE A 304 -6.83 11.35 -6.79
C PHE A 304 -7.08 12.60 -7.62
N VAL A 305 -8.31 12.86 -8.05
CA VAL A 305 -8.64 14.06 -8.83
C VAL A 305 -8.16 15.30 -8.07
N LYS A 306 -8.46 15.36 -6.77
CA LYS A 306 -8.00 16.44 -5.89
C LYS A 306 -6.48 16.60 -5.91
N ALA A 307 -5.72 15.50 -5.75
CA ALA A 307 -4.26 15.55 -5.77
C ALA A 307 -3.69 16.07 -7.10
N TYR A 308 -4.32 15.77 -8.23
CA TYR A 308 -3.86 16.25 -9.54
C TYR A 308 -4.26 17.71 -9.81
N THR A 309 -5.49 18.09 -9.46
CA THR A 309 -6.03 19.43 -9.74
C THR A 309 -5.58 20.49 -8.73
N GLN A 310 -5.05 20.09 -7.57
CA GLN A 310 -4.53 21.02 -6.55
C GLN A 310 -3.27 21.77 -7.00
N TYR A 311 -2.52 21.24 -7.96
CA TYR A 311 -1.26 21.81 -8.43
C TYR A 311 -1.31 22.12 -9.95
N PRO A 312 -2.21 23.01 -10.41
CA PRO A 312 -2.32 23.33 -11.82
C PRO A 312 -1.05 24.04 -12.30
N GLY A 313 -0.46 23.55 -13.39
CA GLY A 313 0.75 24.14 -13.98
C GLY A 313 2.06 23.83 -13.25
N ASP A 314 2.04 23.18 -12.07
CA ASP A 314 3.24 22.71 -11.37
C ASP A 314 3.67 21.33 -11.90
N PRO A 315 4.81 21.24 -12.62
CA PRO A 315 5.27 19.98 -13.20
C PRO A 315 5.65 18.93 -12.16
N ILE A 316 6.06 19.34 -10.95
CA ILE A 316 6.44 18.45 -9.86
C ILE A 316 5.20 17.94 -9.14
N GLY A 317 4.25 18.81 -8.78
CA GLY A 317 2.97 18.44 -8.19
C GLY A 317 2.17 17.50 -9.09
N GLN A 318 2.12 17.76 -10.40
CA GLN A 318 1.46 16.85 -11.35
C GLN A 318 2.22 15.52 -11.51
N ALA A 319 3.56 15.52 -11.49
CA ALA A 319 4.34 14.29 -11.48
C ALA A 319 4.10 13.48 -10.19
N TYR A 320 3.97 14.16 -9.05
CA TYR A 320 3.64 13.56 -7.76
C TYR A 320 2.31 12.83 -7.82
N ALA A 321 1.24 13.50 -8.26
CA ALA A 321 -0.07 12.86 -8.40
C ALA A 321 -0.01 11.63 -9.33
N ARG A 322 0.59 11.74 -10.52
CA ARG A 322 0.68 10.62 -11.49
C ARG A 322 1.46 9.42 -10.96
N MET A 323 2.58 9.67 -10.29
CA MET A 323 3.37 8.60 -9.70
C MET A 323 2.63 7.94 -8.54
N TRP A 324 2.00 8.74 -7.67
CA TRP A 324 1.22 8.23 -6.54
C TRP A 324 0.07 7.32 -7.02
N TYR A 325 -0.62 7.70 -8.09
CA TYR A 325 -1.67 6.86 -8.71
C TYR A 325 -1.16 5.53 -9.21
N SER A 326 -0.02 5.56 -9.91
CA SER A 326 0.57 4.37 -10.53
C SER A 326 1.09 3.42 -9.46
N ARG A 327 1.67 3.95 -8.38
CA ARG A 327 2.01 3.18 -7.19
C ARG A 327 0.77 2.62 -6.51
N SER A 328 -0.32 3.38 -6.37
CA SER A 328 -1.53 2.92 -5.68
C SER A 328 -2.17 1.72 -6.38
N ILE A 329 -2.39 1.77 -7.70
CA ILE A 329 -2.93 0.59 -8.41
C ILE A 329 -1.97 -0.60 -8.32
N ALA A 330 -0.66 -0.38 -8.46
CA ALA A 330 0.32 -1.46 -8.37
C ALA A 330 0.42 -2.07 -6.96
N HIS A 331 0.16 -1.27 -5.91
CA HIS A 331 0.09 -1.71 -4.53
C HIS A 331 -1.16 -2.56 -4.27
N GLU A 332 -2.35 -2.11 -4.69
CA GLU A 332 -3.58 -2.92 -4.56
C GLU A 332 -3.47 -4.23 -5.38
N TYR A 333 -2.80 -4.17 -6.53
CA TYR A 333 -2.49 -5.36 -7.31
C TYR A 333 -1.51 -6.27 -6.56
N GLY A 334 -0.59 -5.72 -5.78
CA GLY A 334 0.27 -6.45 -4.86
C GLY A 334 -0.53 -7.30 -3.86
N HIS A 335 -1.62 -6.77 -3.29
CA HIS A 335 -2.53 -7.56 -2.46
C HIS A 335 -3.24 -8.68 -3.23
N SER A 336 -3.63 -8.45 -4.49
CA SER A 336 -4.13 -9.51 -5.37
C SER A 336 -3.08 -10.62 -5.58
N VAL A 337 -1.80 -10.26 -5.75
CA VAL A 337 -0.70 -11.24 -5.85
C VAL A 337 -0.54 -12.02 -4.54
N GLN A 338 -0.58 -11.35 -3.39
CA GLN A 338 -0.53 -12.00 -2.09
C GLN A 338 -1.71 -12.97 -1.90
N PHE A 339 -2.90 -12.61 -2.38
CA PHE A 339 -4.08 -13.45 -2.36
C PHE A 339 -3.89 -14.71 -3.22
N MET A 340 -3.48 -14.56 -4.48
CA MET A 340 -3.28 -15.69 -5.40
C MET A 340 -2.19 -16.65 -4.94
N THR A 341 -1.19 -16.15 -4.20
CA THR A 341 -0.04 -16.94 -3.73
C THR A 341 -0.20 -17.47 -2.30
N GLY A 342 -1.37 -17.29 -1.69
CA GLY A 342 -1.69 -17.75 -0.34
C GLY A 342 -1.09 -16.88 0.78
N ILE A 343 -0.15 -15.98 0.47
CA ILE A 343 0.52 -15.10 1.45
C ILE A 343 -0.49 -14.27 2.24
N LEU A 344 -1.53 -13.73 1.59
CA LEU A 344 -2.51 -12.87 2.26
C LEU A 344 -3.31 -13.66 3.31
N LYS A 345 -3.73 -14.89 2.99
CA LYS A 345 -4.45 -15.77 3.92
C LYS A 345 -3.55 -16.15 5.09
N ALA A 346 -2.35 -16.66 4.80
CA ALA A 346 -1.40 -17.06 5.83
C ALA A 346 -0.99 -15.90 6.75
N SER A 347 -0.74 -14.72 6.20
CA SER A 347 -0.44 -13.53 7.00
C SER A 347 -1.62 -13.07 7.86
N ASN A 348 -2.87 -13.27 7.40
CA ASN A 348 -4.04 -12.97 8.22
C ASN A 348 -4.15 -13.93 9.40
N ASN A 349 -3.98 -15.24 9.17
CA ASN A 349 -3.97 -16.25 10.23
C ASN A 349 -2.90 -15.96 11.28
N LEU A 350 -1.65 -15.76 10.85
CA LEU A 350 -0.54 -15.40 11.73
C LEU A 350 -0.80 -14.10 12.52
N ARG A 351 -1.52 -13.13 11.92
CA ARG A 351 -1.94 -11.92 12.63
C ARG A 351 -2.99 -12.23 13.70
N TYR A 352 -3.95 -13.11 13.44
CA TYR A 352 -4.96 -13.52 14.42
C TYR A 352 -4.36 -14.28 15.61
N GLU A 353 -3.27 -15.01 15.40
CA GLU A 353 -2.52 -15.71 16.46
C GLU A 353 -1.74 -14.76 17.38
N GLN A 354 -1.53 -13.50 16.99
CA GLN A 354 -0.82 -12.54 17.83
C GLN A 354 -1.71 -12.08 18.99
N THR A 355 -1.27 -12.35 20.21
CA THR A 355 -1.98 -11.97 21.44
C THR A 355 -1.87 -10.49 21.75
N ASP A 356 -0.77 -9.84 21.33
CA ASP A 356 -0.51 -8.44 21.59
C ASP A 356 -0.77 -7.54 20.37
N TYR A 357 -0.98 -6.25 20.64
CA TYR A 357 -1.27 -5.26 19.60
C TYR A 357 -0.06 -4.99 18.69
N ASP A 358 1.15 -5.04 19.22
CA ASP A 358 2.37 -4.76 18.46
C ASP A 358 2.72 -5.90 17.51
N GLY A 359 2.48 -7.15 17.92
CA GLY A 359 2.53 -8.34 17.08
C GLY A 359 1.56 -8.23 15.91
N ARG A 360 0.28 -7.91 16.18
CA ARG A 360 -0.73 -7.69 15.13
C ARG A 360 -0.31 -6.58 14.16
N LYS A 361 0.15 -5.45 14.68
CA LYS A 361 0.62 -4.32 13.89
C LYS A 361 1.84 -4.68 13.05
N ARG A 362 2.78 -5.46 13.58
CA ARG A 362 3.96 -5.95 12.86
C ARG A 362 3.56 -6.84 11.68
N MET A 363 2.57 -7.72 11.86
CA MET A 363 2.05 -8.53 10.77
C MET A 363 1.37 -7.67 9.69
N THR A 364 0.62 -6.64 10.08
CA THR A 364 0.11 -5.63 9.14
C THR A 364 1.24 -4.93 8.38
N ARG A 365 2.31 -4.49 9.06
CA ARG A 365 3.47 -3.87 8.38
C ARG A 365 4.12 -4.79 7.37
N ARG A 366 4.29 -6.08 7.69
CA ARG A 366 4.89 -7.06 6.76
C ARG A 366 4.07 -7.18 5.47
N ILE A 367 2.73 -7.28 5.58
CA ILE A 367 1.88 -7.41 4.39
C ILE A 367 1.86 -6.14 3.54
N GLU A 368 1.79 -4.96 4.18
CA GLU A 368 1.76 -3.66 3.50
C GLU A 368 3.10 -3.30 2.84
N LEU A 369 4.22 -3.52 3.53
CA LEU A 369 5.56 -3.32 2.97
C LEU A 369 5.80 -4.25 1.77
N GLN A 370 5.27 -5.47 1.81
CA GLN A 370 5.38 -6.38 0.68
C GLN A 370 4.55 -5.91 -0.52
N ALA A 371 3.33 -5.41 -0.30
CA ALA A 371 2.53 -4.82 -1.38
C ALA A 371 3.21 -3.58 -1.99
N ASN A 372 3.83 -2.71 -1.16
CA ASN A 372 4.70 -1.63 -1.62
C ASN A 372 5.88 -2.12 -2.45
N CYS A 373 6.53 -3.19 -1.98
CA CYS A 373 7.63 -3.81 -2.70
C CYS A 373 7.21 -4.35 -4.07
N PHE A 374 6.06 -5.03 -4.15
CA PHE A 374 5.48 -5.50 -5.41
C PHE A 374 5.12 -4.36 -6.37
N ALA A 375 4.65 -3.21 -5.86
CA ALA A 375 4.50 -2.01 -6.68
C ALA A 375 5.85 -1.55 -7.26
N GLY A 376 6.90 -1.55 -6.43
CA GLY A 376 8.28 -1.28 -6.85
C GLY A 376 8.78 -2.23 -7.95
N VAL A 377 8.49 -3.54 -7.85
CA VAL A 377 8.85 -4.55 -8.87
C VAL A 377 8.21 -4.21 -10.23
N PHE A 378 6.91 -3.94 -10.25
CA PHE A 378 6.19 -3.60 -11.49
C PHE A 378 6.72 -2.33 -12.14
N LEU A 379 6.89 -1.27 -11.34
CA LEU A 379 7.40 0.01 -11.83
C LEU A 379 8.85 -0.11 -12.29
N ALA A 380 9.69 -0.92 -11.64
CA ALA A 380 11.06 -1.21 -12.07
C ALA A 380 11.11 -1.86 -13.45
N ALA A 381 10.31 -2.91 -13.66
CA ALA A 381 10.29 -3.67 -14.91
C ALA A 381 9.85 -2.80 -16.10
N ASN A 382 8.98 -1.81 -15.85
CA ASN A 382 8.40 -0.97 -16.88
C ASN A 382 8.99 0.45 -16.93
N LYS A 383 9.96 0.83 -16.08
CA LYS A 383 10.46 2.22 -15.95
C LYS A 383 11.04 2.87 -17.21
N ARG A 384 11.33 2.08 -18.25
CA ARG A 384 11.76 2.59 -19.56
C ARG A 384 10.57 2.95 -20.45
N SER A 385 9.55 2.09 -20.51
CA SER A 385 8.36 2.26 -21.35
C SER A 385 7.31 3.16 -20.69
N TYR A 386 7.20 3.07 -19.36
CA TYR A 386 6.58 4.05 -18.49
C TYR A 386 7.75 4.89 -18.00
N PRO A 387 8.05 6.04 -18.63
CA PRO A 387 9.33 6.72 -18.48
C PRO A 387 9.45 7.37 -17.09
N ILE A 388 9.80 6.57 -16.08
CA ILE A 388 10.10 7.04 -14.71
C ILE A 388 11.49 7.66 -14.74
N ASN A 389 11.57 8.84 -15.34
CA ASN A 389 12.74 9.71 -15.46
C ASN A 389 12.32 11.17 -15.16
N GLY A 390 13.27 12.10 -15.15
CA GLY A 390 13.01 13.51 -14.88
C GLY A 390 12.19 13.72 -13.59
N ASN A 391 11.09 14.47 -13.71
CA ASN A 391 10.20 14.78 -12.58
C ASN A 391 9.59 13.53 -11.92
N LEU A 392 9.27 12.49 -12.69
CA LEU A 392 8.71 11.25 -12.12
C LEU A 392 9.75 10.50 -11.28
N LEU A 393 11.00 10.47 -11.73
CA LEU A 393 12.08 9.84 -10.96
C LEU A 393 12.45 10.68 -9.73
N PHE A 394 12.47 12.01 -9.85
CA PHE A 394 12.63 12.90 -8.71
C PHE A 394 11.55 12.64 -7.65
N VAL A 395 10.29 12.61 -8.08
CA VAL A 395 9.14 12.30 -7.22
C VAL A 395 9.25 10.92 -6.59
N TRP A 396 9.62 9.91 -7.38
CA TRP A 396 9.82 8.55 -6.89
C TRP A 396 10.83 8.52 -5.74
N ASN A 397 12.01 9.08 -5.97
CA ASN A 397 13.11 9.08 -5.00
C ASN A 397 12.82 9.94 -3.77
N LYS A 398 12.14 11.09 -3.95
CA LYS A 398 11.94 12.06 -2.88
C LYS A 398 10.69 11.79 -2.04
N TYR A 399 9.61 11.30 -2.64
CA TYR A 399 8.29 11.26 -2.01
C TYR A 399 7.62 9.88 -1.99
N VAL A 400 8.00 8.95 -2.87
CA VAL A 400 7.31 7.65 -2.96
C VAL A 400 8.06 6.59 -2.17
N VAL A 401 9.35 6.40 -2.47
CA VAL A 401 10.20 5.43 -1.73
C VAL A 401 10.45 5.83 -0.28
N THR A 402 10.15 7.08 0.06
CA THR A 402 10.27 7.66 1.39
C THR A 402 8.92 7.82 2.11
N ALA A 403 7.82 7.33 1.53
CA ALA A 403 6.47 7.41 2.13
C ALA A 403 6.29 6.38 3.25
N GLY A 404 7.18 6.39 4.24
CA GLY A 404 7.04 5.64 5.46
C GLY A 404 6.08 6.32 6.42
N ASP A 405 5.41 5.52 7.25
CA ASP A 405 4.56 6.02 8.30
C ASP A 405 5.38 6.57 9.47
N LYS A 406 4.79 7.51 10.21
CA LYS A 406 5.29 7.89 11.54
C LYS A 406 5.07 6.74 12.53
N PRO A 407 5.90 6.60 13.59
CA PRO A 407 5.82 5.50 14.55
C PRO A 407 4.42 5.27 15.12
N GLU A 408 3.65 6.34 15.33
CA GLU A 408 2.34 6.33 15.99
C GLU A 408 1.23 5.75 15.10
N VAL A 409 1.35 5.90 13.77
CA VAL A 409 0.39 5.38 12.76
C VAL A 409 0.82 4.01 12.23
N SER A 410 2.13 3.72 12.30
CA SER A 410 2.88 2.79 11.44
C SER A 410 2.19 1.46 11.14
N THR A 411 1.50 1.40 10.00
CA THR A 411 0.94 0.19 9.38
C THR A 411 1.68 -0.17 8.09
N HIS A 412 2.43 0.77 7.51
CA HIS A 412 3.15 0.61 6.23
C HIS A 412 4.68 0.68 6.42
N GLY A 413 5.14 0.66 7.68
CA GLY A 413 6.54 0.71 8.06
C GLY A 413 7.19 2.09 7.91
N SER A 414 8.38 2.23 8.47
CA SER A 414 9.20 3.42 8.46
C SER A 414 9.76 3.74 7.08
N VAL A 415 10.32 4.95 6.94
CA VAL A 415 11.05 5.37 5.73
C VAL A 415 12.19 4.40 5.40
N ALA A 416 12.88 3.90 6.42
CA ALA A 416 13.96 2.92 6.25
C ALA A 416 13.42 1.57 5.74
N SER A 417 12.29 1.10 6.27
CA SER A 417 11.60 -0.10 5.81
C SER A 417 11.17 0.03 4.33
N GLN A 418 10.60 1.18 3.94
CA GLN A 418 10.22 1.46 2.55
C GLN A 418 11.43 1.44 1.59
N GLY A 419 12.52 2.11 1.95
CA GLY A 419 13.76 2.08 1.18
C GLY A 419 14.32 0.66 1.02
N ARG A 420 14.28 -0.13 2.11
CA ARG A 420 14.76 -1.51 2.14
C ARG A 420 14.02 -2.44 1.19
N PHE A 421 12.69 -2.32 1.09
CA PHE A 421 11.89 -3.23 0.28
C PHE A 421 11.51 -2.60 -1.07
N MET A 422 10.74 -1.51 -1.08
CA MET A 422 10.28 -0.87 -2.31
C MET A 422 11.43 -0.24 -3.11
N GLY A 423 12.39 0.40 -2.43
CA GLY A 423 13.58 0.93 -3.09
C GLY A 423 14.45 -0.16 -3.72
N LYS A 424 14.69 -1.26 -2.99
CA LYS A 424 15.45 -2.41 -3.51
C LYS A 424 14.73 -3.11 -4.67
N ALA A 425 13.40 -3.24 -4.61
CA ALA A 425 12.61 -3.76 -5.71
C ALA A 425 12.68 -2.85 -6.96
N PHE A 426 12.69 -1.52 -6.78
CA PHE A 426 12.81 -0.58 -7.89
C PHE A 426 14.12 -0.70 -8.69
N ASN A 427 15.16 -1.17 -8.02
CA ASN A 427 16.48 -1.41 -8.61
C ASN A 427 16.57 -2.78 -9.29
N THR A 428 15.90 -3.79 -8.74
CA THR A 428 16.10 -5.20 -9.15
C THR A 428 14.99 -5.76 -10.04
N ALA A 429 13.79 -5.17 -10.02
CA ALA A 429 12.59 -5.71 -10.63
C ALA A 429 12.31 -7.18 -10.22
N ASN A 430 12.67 -7.58 -8.99
CA ASN A 430 12.59 -8.97 -8.56
C ASN A 430 11.76 -9.13 -7.27
N PRO A 431 10.67 -9.94 -7.26
CA PRO A 431 9.90 -10.21 -6.04
C PRO A 431 10.71 -10.91 -4.95
N ALA A 432 11.87 -11.52 -5.25
CA ALA A 432 12.79 -12.07 -4.25
C ALA A 432 13.20 -11.04 -3.18
N THR A 433 13.24 -9.75 -3.53
CA THR A 433 13.59 -8.69 -2.58
C THR A 433 12.44 -8.26 -1.68
N CYS A 434 11.25 -8.85 -1.86
CA CYS A 434 10.01 -8.48 -1.19
C CYS A 434 9.60 -9.46 -0.07
N ASN A 435 10.51 -10.34 0.35
CA ASN A 435 10.26 -11.24 1.48
C ASN A 435 10.35 -10.51 2.82
N THR A 436 9.31 -9.74 3.15
CA THR A 436 9.20 -9.01 4.41
C THR A 436 9.06 -9.94 5.61
N PHE A 437 8.57 -11.16 5.45
CA PHE A 437 8.32 -12.11 6.54
C PHE A 437 9.61 -12.75 7.08
N SER A 438 10.62 -12.92 6.22
CA SER A 438 11.96 -13.36 6.63
C SER A 438 12.80 -12.26 7.31
N ALA A 439 12.35 -11.01 7.29
CA ALA A 439 13.11 -9.89 7.86
C ALA A 439 12.92 -9.77 9.37
N SER A 440 13.97 -9.31 10.06
CA SER A 440 13.90 -8.99 11.50
C SER A 440 12.84 -7.92 11.80
N PRO A 441 12.24 -7.90 13.00
CA PRO A 441 11.24 -6.91 13.38
C PRO A 441 11.68 -5.46 13.18
N ALA A 442 12.95 -5.14 13.46
CA ALA A 442 13.50 -3.80 13.26
C ALA A 442 13.44 -3.35 11.78
N ASN A 443 13.59 -4.28 10.85
CA ASN A 443 13.58 -4.02 9.41
C ASN A 443 12.18 -3.87 8.81
N VAL A 444 11.13 -4.18 9.57
CA VAL A 444 9.72 -4.01 9.20
C VAL A 444 8.97 -3.09 10.18
N SER A 445 9.73 -2.31 10.96
CA SER A 445 9.21 -1.31 11.90
C SER A 445 8.46 -0.21 11.18
#